data_AF-A0A4D6HKD7-F1
#
_entry.id   AF-A0A4D6HKD7-F1
#
_cell.length_a   1.000
_cell.length_b   1.000
_cell.length_c   1.000
_cell.angle_alpha   90.00
_cell.angle_beta   90.00
_cell.angle_gamma   90.00
#
_symmetry.space_group_name_H-M   'P 1'
#
loop_
_entity.id
_entity.type
_entity.pdbx_description
1 polymer ?
#
loop_
_entity_poly.entity_id
_entity_poly.type
_entity_poly.pdbx_seq_one_letter_code
_entity_poly.pdbx_strand_id
1 'polypeptide(L)'
;MGRNETHHLDVDWARMTERLLYLFPPVIGVGLIGILREADPGVPGLERGLLLVGSFGYTVLTLGLAVALFLDARRVRGQGGASSHWKPNPLLNAVFALIWAPAAGVYYLFRRHKRFGTKPGWSGWWFVVAVSLTATLFGAITAGIAVILVLPGLFLTAVGLAGAIAFGTFPIAIHQDAAYVCTYGDGWRPNPAFYLGVAFVSLFVPPLQPIVAGYYLTRRRQAVQTV
;
A
#
# COMPACT_ATOMS: atom_id res chain seq x y z
N MET A 1 -16.31 -41.43 16.10
CA MET A 1 -15.98 -40.10 16.65
C MET A 1 -15.56 -39.20 15.49
N GLY A 2 -16.54 -38.60 14.82
CA GLY A 2 -16.29 -37.64 13.74
C GLY A 2 -16.00 -36.27 14.34
N ARG A 3 -14.79 -35.78 14.13
CA ARG A 3 -14.42 -34.41 14.48
C ARG A 3 -15.12 -33.51 13.46
N ASN A 4 -16.19 -32.83 13.89
CA ASN A 4 -16.89 -31.86 13.06
C ASN A 4 -15.88 -30.80 12.57
N GLU A 5 -15.53 -30.89 11.29
CA GLU A 5 -14.86 -29.86 10.52
C GLU A 5 -15.84 -28.72 10.26
N THR A 6 -16.21 -27.98 11.32
CA THR A 6 -16.63 -26.60 11.12
C THR A 6 -15.36 -25.81 10.81
N HIS A 7 -14.88 -25.92 9.58
CA HIS A 7 -14.07 -24.89 8.93
C HIS A 7 -14.94 -23.62 8.87
N HIS A 8 -15.13 -22.98 10.03
CA HIS A 8 -15.64 -21.63 10.06
C HIS A 8 -14.71 -20.83 9.15
N LEU A 9 -15.29 -20.21 8.12
CA LEU A 9 -14.64 -19.27 7.23
C LEU A 9 -14.11 -18.12 8.09
N ASP A 10 -12.96 -18.34 8.69
CA ASP A 10 -12.40 -17.49 9.70
C ASP A 10 -11.80 -16.31 8.95
N VAL A 11 -12.59 -15.24 8.82
CA VAL A 11 -12.21 -14.05 8.05
C VAL A 11 -10.90 -13.52 8.62
N ASP A 12 -9.87 -13.54 7.79
CA ASP A 12 -8.54 -13.02 8.13
C ASP A 12 -8.60 -11.49 8.03
N TRP A 13 -9.08 -10.86 9.11
CA TRP A 13 -9.28 -9.41 9.18
C TRP A 13 -8.00 -8.63 8.91
N ALA A 14 -6.83 -9.16 9.29
CA ALA A 14 -5.55 -8.55 8.97
C ALA A 14 -5.28 -8.53 7.46
N ARG A 15 -5.59 -9.63 6.76
CA ARG A 15 -5.51 -9.67 5.30
C ARG A 15 -6.52 -8.73 4.64
N MET A 16 -7.70 -8.57 5.24
CA MET A 16 -8.67 -7.57 4.79
C MET A 16 -8.11 -6.15 4.97
N THR A 17 -7.53 -5.82 6.13
CA THR A 17 -6.84 -4.53 6.38
C THR A 17 -5.75 -4.26 5.35
N GLU A 18 -4.89 -5.25 5.05
CA GLU A 18 -3.87 -5.13 4.00
C GLU A 18 -4.47 -4.78 2.63
N ARG A 19 -5.49 -5.55 2.20
CA ARG A 19 -6.15 -5.34 0.91
C ARG A 19 -6.84 -3.99 0.81
N LEU A 20 -7.52 -3.56 1.88
CA LEU A 20 -8.12 -2.24 1.94
C LEU A 20 -7.06 -1.13 1.82
N LEU A 21 -5.92 -1.28 2.50
CA LEU A 21 -4.80 -0.34 2.37
C LEU A 21 -4.27 -0.26 0.95
N TYR A 22 -4.22 -1.36 0.20
CA TYR A 22 -3.77 -1.35 -1.20
C TYR A 22 -4.70 -0.57 -2.14
N LEU A 23 -5.95 -0.33 -1.75
CA LEU A 23 -6.90 0.43 -2.54
C LEU A 23 -6.85 1.93 -2.27
N PHE A 24 -6.18 2.39 -1.20
CA PHE A 24 -6.06 3.82 -0.92
C PHE A 24 -5.21 4.58 -1.96
N PRO A 25 -4.01 4.10 -2.37
CA PRO A 25 -3.21 4.80 -3.38
C PRO A 25 -3.96 5.16 -4.66
N PRO A 26 -4.67 4.22 -5.34
CA PRO A 26 -5.41 4.59 -6.55
C PRO A 26 -6.58 5.53 -6.27
N VAL A 27 -7.30 5.38 -5.14
CA VAL A 27 -8.41 6.28 -4.78
C VAL A 27 -7.91 7.70 -4.49
N ILE A 28 -6.81 7.84 -3.76
CA ILE A 28 -6.15 9.13 -3.50
C ILE A 28 -5.66 9.75 -4.81
N GLY A 29 -5.02 8.95 -5.67
CA GLY A 29 -4.54 9.40 -6.99
C GLY A 29 -5.68 9.90 -7.88
N VAL A 30 -6.78 9.15 -7.97
CA VAL A 30 -7.99 9.56 -8.72
C VAL A 30 -8.60 10.85 -8.16
N GLY A 31 -8.71 10.95 -6.83
CA GLY A 31 -9.21 12.16 -6.17
C GLY A 31 -8.32 13.38 -6.43
N LEU A 32 -7.00 13.24 -6.33
CA LEU A 32 -6.04 14.32 -6.62
C LEU A 32 -6.12 14.76 -8.09
N ILE A 33 -6.20 13.81 -9.04
CA ILE A 33 -6.36 14.16 -10.46
C ILE A 33 -7.68 14.90 -10.71
N GLY A 34 -8.77 14.48 -10.05
CA GLY A 34 -10.06 15.17 -10.12
C GLY A 34 -10.01 16.61 -9.59
N ILE A 35 -9.19 16.89 -8.58
CA ILE A 35 -9.04 18.24 -7.98
C ILE A 35 -8.05 19.10 -8.77
N LEU A 36 -6.94 18.52 -9.26
CA LEU A 36 -5.85 19.26 -9.90
C LEU A 36 -6.10 19.56 -11.39
N ARG A 37 -7.07 18.88 -12.03
CA ARG A 37 -7.47 19.24 -13.40
C ARG A 37 -8.47 20.39 -13.38
N GLU A 38 -7.94 21.60 -13.46
CA GLU A 38 -8.62 22.74 -14.11
C GLU A 38 -8.69 22.57 -15.65
N ALA A 39 -8.08 21.50 -16.19
CA ALA A 39 -8.04 21.20 -17.61
C ALA A 39 -9.35 20.53 -18.04
N ASP A 40 -10.23 21.31 -18.67
CA ASP A 40 -11.43 20.87 -19.37
C ASP A 40 -11.10 19.63 -20.24
N PRO A 41 -11.46 18.40 -19.83
CA PRO A 41 -10.98 17.19 -20.49
C PRO A 41 -11.56 16.99 -21.89
N GLY A 42 -12.44 17.89 -22.33
CA GLY A 42 -13.30 17.70 -23.50
C GLY A 42 -14.34 16.60 -23.31
N VAL A 43 -14.44 16.02 -22.10
CA VAL A 43 -15.37 14.94 -21.76
C VAL A 43 -16.35 15.44 -20.69
N PRO A 44 -17.61 15.72 -21.08
CA PRO A 44 -18.63 16.21 -20.15
C PRO A 44 -18.82 15.27 -18.97
N GLY A 45 -18.74 15.80 -17.74
CA GLY A 45 -19.02 15.06 -16.51
C GLY A 45 -17.89 14.19 -15.96
N LEU A 46 -16.74 14.10 -16.63
CA LEU A 46 -15.59 13.32 -16.16
C LEU A 46 -15.09 13.80 -14.79
N GLU A 47 -14.98 15.11 -14.60
CA GLU A 47 -14.56 15.73 -13.33
C GLU A 47 -15.48 15.30 -12.18
N ARG A 48 -16.80 15.42 -12.35
CA ARG A 48 -17.79 14.97 -11.37
C ARG A 48 -17.68 13.48 -11.09
N GLY A 49 -17.44 12.67 -12.12
CA GLY A 49 -17.20 11.24 -11.98
C GLY A 49 -15.97 10.93 -11.14
N LEU A 50 -14.84 11.58 -11.41
CA LEU A 50 -13.59 11.41 -10.66
C LEU A 50 -13.73 11.88 -9.21
N LEU A 51 -14.41 13.01 -8.98
CA LEU A 51 -14.70 13.52 -7.64
C LEU A 51 -15.60 12.56 -6.86
N LEU A 52 -16.65 12.02 -7.48
CA LEU A 52 -17.53 11.02 -6.85
C LEU A 52 -16.78 9.73 -6.53
N VAL A 53 -16.01 9.20 -7.47
CA VAL A 53 -15.21 7.98 -7.27
C VAL A 53 -14.16 8.20 -6.17
N GLY A 54 -13.47 9.34 -6.18
CA GLY A 54 -12.48 9.71 -5.17
C GLY A 54 -13.10 9.85 -3.78
N SER A 55 -14.16 10.65 -3.64
CA SER A 55 -14.83 10.91 -2.36
C SER A 55 -15.56 9.68 -1.82
N PHE A 56 -16.47 9.09 -2.61
CA PHE A 56 -17.23 7.91 -2.21
C PHE A 56 -16.31 6.71 -1.97
N GLY A 57 -15.34 6.48 -2.86
CA GLY A 57 -14.33 5.44 -2.71
C GLY A 57 -13.54 5.61 -1.42
N TYR A 58 -13.09 6.84 -1.12
CA TYR A 58 -12.36 7.13 0.11
C TYR A 58 -13.21 6.89 1.36
N THR A 59 -14.49 7.30 1.35
CA THR A 59 -15.42 7.05 2.46
C THR A 59 -15.64 5.56 2.67
N VAL A 60 -15.93 4.79 1.62
CA VAL A 60 -16.15 3.34 1.70
C VAL A 60 -14.90 2.62 2.23
N LEU A 61 -13.72 2.97 1.72
CA LEU A 61 -12.46 2.41 2.19
C LEU A 61 -12.18 2.77 3.65
N THR A 62 -12.46 4.00 4.06
CA THR A 62 -12.26 4.47 5.44
C THR A 62 -13.17 3.72 6.41
N LEU A 63 -14.46 3.59 6.09
CA LEU A 63 -15.41 2.83 6.90
C LEU A 63 -15.05 1.34 6.94
N GLY A 64 -14.72 0.75 5.79
CA GLY A 64 -14.27 -0.63 5.69
C GLY A 64 -13.02 -0.90 6.54
N LEU A 65 -12.06 0.02 6.51
CA LEU A 65 -10.83 -0.09 7.30
C LEU A 65 -11.12 0.05 8.79
N ALA A 66 -11.97 1.00 9.20
CA ALA A 66 -12.38 1.17 10.59
C ALA A 66 -13.04 -0.10 11.15
N VAL A 67 -13.94 -0.72 10.38
CA VAL A 67 -14.59 -1.99 10.72
C VAL A 67 -13.57 -3.13 10.80
N ALA A 68 -12.70 -3.27 9.79
CA ALA A 68 -11.68 -4.32 9.78
C ALA A 68 -10.72 -4.20 10.98
N LEU A 69 -10.27 -2.99 11.30
CA LEU A 69 -9.41 -2.75 12.46
C LEU A 69 -10.14 -3.02 13.78
N PHE A 70 -11.42 -2.62 13.91
CA PHE A 70 -12.22 -2.92 15.10
C PHE A 70 -12.32 -4.43 15.34
N LEU A 71 -12.68 -5.18 14.29
CA LEU A 71 -12.90 -6.63 14.37
C LEU A 71 -11.58 -7.39 14.61
N ASP A 72 -10.49 -7.04 13.90
CA ASP A 72 -9.18 -7.65 14.17
C ASP A 72 -8.68 -7.32 15.57
N ALA A 73 -8.79 -6.06 16.02
CA ALA A 73 -8.34 -5.65 17.35
C ALA A 73 -9.15 -6.34 18.46
N ARG A 74 -10.47 -6.50 18.28
CA ARG A 74 -11.33 -7.22 19.23
C ARG A 74 -10.94 -8.69 19.31
N ARG A 75 -10.68 -9.32 18.16
CA ARG A 75 -10.20 -10.70 18.06
C ARG A 75 -8.83 -10.87 18.73
N VAL A 76 -7.85 -10.04 18.38
CA VAL A 76 -6.49 -10.07 18.93
C VAL A 76 -6.50 -9.85 20.44
N ARG A 77 -7.37 -8.97 20.96
CA ARG A 77 -7.52 -8.75 22.40
C ARG A 77 -8.12 -9.95 23.14
N GLY A 78 -8.96 -10.74 22.47
CA GLY A 78 -9.54 -11.96 23.02
C GLY A 78 -8.60 -13.18 22.91
N GLN A 79 -7.66 -13.16 21.95
CA GLN A 79 -6.64 -14.18 21.80
C GLN A 79 -5.47 -13.91 22.77
N GLY A 80 -4.96 -14.96 23.44
CA GLY A 80 -3.87 -14.88 24.43
C GLY A 80 -2.50 -14.41 23.92
N GLY A 81 -2.42 -13.82 22.72
CA GLY A 81 -1.22 -13.22 22.14
C GLY A 81 -1.05 -11.71 22.43
N ALA A 82 -2.06 -11.06 23.04
CA ALA A 82 -1.92 -9.71 23.56
C ALA A 82 -1.04 -9.74 24.82
N SER A 83 0.28 -9.57 24.66
CA SER A 83 1.20 -9.46 25.80
C SER A 83 0.93 -8.21 26.62
N SER A 84 1.49 -8.14 27.83
CA SER A 84 1.39 -6.98 28.74
C SER A 84 1.75 -5.64 28.07
N HIS A 85 2.57 -5.65 27.01
CA HIS A 85 3.10 -4.46 26.35
C HIS A 85 2.27 -4.01 25.12
N TRP A 86 1.33 -4.80 24.62
CA TRP A 86 0.44 -4.36 23.53
C TRP A 86 -0.93 -5.06 23.61
N LYS A 87 -1.94 -4.29 24.00
CA LYS A 87 -3.34 -4.69 24.04
C LYS A 87 -4.13 -3.72 23.17
N PRO A 88 -4.47 -4.09 21.91
CA PRO A 88 -5.14 -3.14 21.01
C PRO A 88 -6.51 -2.78 21.57
N ASN A 89 -6.83 -1.48 21.60
CA ASN A 89 -8.16 -0.99 21.94
C ASN A 89 -8.98 -0.91 20.64
N PRO A 90 -10.03 -1.74 20.45
CA PRO A 90 -10.78 -1.80 19.20
C PRO A 90 -11.39 -0.46 18.79
N LEU A 91 -12.00 0.25 19.74
CA LEU A 91 -12.62 1.56 19.47
C LEU A 91 -11.59 2.61 19.10
N LEU A 92 -10.46 2.66 19.81
CA LEU A 92 -9.41 3.62 19.51
C LEU A 92 -8.83 3.41 18.10
N ASN A 93 -8.62 2.16 17.68
CA ASN A 93 -8.14 1.87 16.33
C ASN A 93 -9.17 2.23 15.25
N ALA A 94 -10.46 1.97 15.51
CA ALA A 94 -11.54 2.34 14.59
C ALA A 94 -11.67 3.86 14.45
N VAL A 95 -11.69 4.59 15.56
CA VAL A 95 -11.75 6.06 15.56
C VAL A 95 -10.51 6.65 14.89
N PHE A 96 -9.32 6.08 15.14
CA PHE A 96 -8.12 6.54 14.46
C PHE A 96 -8.20 6.33 12.94
N ALA A 97 -8.80 5.23 12.47
CA ALA A 97 -9.04 5.03 11.05
C ALA A 97 -10.04 6.04 10.45
N LEU A 98 -11.06 6.44 11.20
CA LEU A 98 -12.00 7.48 10.74
C LEU A 98 -11.34 8.86 10.57
N ILE A 99 -10.33 9.16 11.40
CA ILE A 99 -9.57 10.41 11.33
C ILE A 99 -8.51 10.33 10.21
N TRP A 100 -7.75 9.24 10.17
CA TRP A 100 -6.64 9.07 9.24
C TRP A 100 -6.43 7.58 8.87
N ALA A 101 -7.27 7.09 7.96
CA ALA A 101 -7.35 5.68 7.60
C ALA A 101 -6.00 5.05 7.20
N PRO A 102 -5.25 5.55 6.20
CA PRO A 102 -3.97 4.95 5.82
C PRO A 102 -2.97 4.84 6.99
N ALA A 103 -2.83 5.91 7.78
CA ALA A 103 -1.92 5.94 8.92
C ALA A 103 -2.34 4.94 10.01
N ALA A 104 -3.63 4.88 10.34
CA ALA A 104 -4.16 3.96 11.31
C ALA A 104 -3.93 2.49 10.91
N GLY A 105 -4.22 2.14 9.65
CA GLY A 105 -4.01 0.79 9.13
C GLY A 105 -2.53 0.39 9.13
N VAL A 106 -1.66 1.27 8.62
CA VAL A 106 -0.20 1.03 8.60
C VAL A 106 0.34 0.86 10.02
N TYR A 107 -0.01 1.75 10.94
CA TYR A 107 0.45 1.70 12.33
C TYR A 107 -0.02 0.43 13.04
N TYR A 108 -1.28 0.04 12.83
CA TYR A 108 -1.85 -1.17 13.38
C TYR A 108 -1.11 -2.41 12.85
N LEU A 109 -0.95 -2.53 11.53
CA LEU A 109 -0.21 -3.64 10.91
C LEU A 109 1.25 -3.69 11.36
N PHE A 110 1.91 -2.54 11.55
CA PHE A 110 3.27 -2.47 12.06
C PHE A 110 3.40 -3.08 13.45
N ARG A 111 2.48 -2.76 14.36
CA ARG A 111 2.44 -3.34 15.71
C ARG A 111 2.06 -4.81 15.68
N ARG A 112 1.08 -5.18 14.86
CA ARG A 112 0.60 -6.56 14.70
C ARG A 112 1.70 -7.48 14.15
N HIS A 113 2.45 -7.03 13.14
CA HIS A 113 3.53 -7.79 12.51
C HIS A 113 4.61 -8.20 13.52
N LYS A 114 4.99 -7.30 14.44
CA LYS A 114 5.96 -7.62 15.51
C LYS A 114 5.54 -8.76 16.43
N ARG A 115 4.25 -9.13 16.45
CA ARG A 115 3.71 -10.15 17.35
C ARG A 115 3.27 -11.41 16.64
N PHE A 116 2.56 -11.25 15.52
CA PHE A 116 1.94 -12.36 14.80
C PHE A 116 2.61 -12.63 13.44
N GLY A 117 3.61 -11.83 13.07
CA GLY A 117 4.15 -11.82 11.72
C GLY A 117 3.15 -11.32 10.68
N THR A 118 3.58 -11.36 9.42
CA THR A 118 2.73 -11.16 8.24
C THR A 118 2.92 -12.39 7.36
N LYS A 119 1.83 -12.90 6.78
CA LYS A 119 1.92 -14.06 5.90
C LYS A 119 2.80 -13.69 4.69
N PRO A 120 3.76 -14.54 4.29
CA PRO A 120 4.65 -14.22 3.20
C PRO A 120 3.89 -14.09 1.87
N GLY A 121 4.36 -13.16 1.03
CA GLY A 121 3.97 -13.08 -0.37
C GLY A 121 4.67 -14.12 -1.24
N TRP A 122 4.45 -14.05 -2.55
CA TRP A 122 5.19 -14.84 -3.53
C TRP A 122 6.62 -14.30 -3.75
N SER A 123 7.57 -15.16 -4.10
CA SER A 123 8.98 -14.81 -4.28
C SER A 123 9.27 -13.83 -5.41
N GLY A 124 8.34 -13.63 -6.36
CA GLY A 124 8.52 -12.75 -7.53
C GLY A 124 8.21 -11.28 -7.31
N TRP A 125 7.73 -10.86 -6.13
CA TRP A 125 7.32 -9.47 -5.89
C TRP A 125 8.45 -8.45 -6.05
N TRP A 126 9.71 -8.83 -5.80
CA TRP A 126 10.87 -7.97 -6.10
C TRP A 126 10.96 -7.53 -7.56
N PHE A 127 10.49 -8.37 -8.51
CA PHE A 127 10.49 -8.01 -9.92
C PHE A 127 9.54 -6.83 -10.15
N VAL A 128 8.37 -6.84 -9.51
CA VAL A 128 7.42 -5.72 -9.57
C VAL A 128 8.01 -4.46 -8.92
N VAL A 129 8.76 -4.60 -7.82
CA VAL A 129 9.51 -3.48 -7.21
C VAL A 129 10.55 -2.92 -8.19
N ALA A 130 11.31 -3.79 -8.86
CA ALA A 130 12.32 -3.39 -9.84
C ALA A 130 11.70 -2.72 -11.06
N VAL A 131 10.63 -3.28 -11.63
CA VAL A 131 9.87 -2.67 -12.73
C VAL A 131 9.32 -1.31 -12.32
N SER A 132 8.79 -1.18 -11.10
CA SER A 132 8.29 0.11 -10.58
C SER A 132 9.41 1.15 -10.46
N LEU A 133 10.61 0.75 -10.01
CA LEU A 133 11.78 1.64 -9.96
C LEU A 133 12.20 2.08 -11.37
N THR A 134 12.34 1.12 -12.29
CA THR A 134 12.73 1.38 -13.67
C THR A 134 11.72 2.31 -14.36
N ALA A 135 10.42 2.04 -14.20
CA ALA A 135 9.36 2.87 -14.74
C ALA A 135 9.42 4.31 -14.20
N THR A 136 9.67 4.51 -12.90
CA THR A 136 9.81 5.85 -12.34
C THR A 136 11.04 6.58 -12.89
N LEU A 137 12.20 5.92 -12.98
CA LEU A 137 13.42 6.55 -13.49
C LEU A 137 13.27 6.95 -14.96
N PHE A 138 12.79 6.03 -15.81
CA PHE A 138 12.51 6.34 -17.22
C PHE A 138 11.43 7.41 -17.36
N GLY A 139 10.36 7.33 -16.57
CA GLY A 139 9.30 8.35 -16.54
C GLY A 139 9.84 9.74 -16.19
N ALA A 140 10.73 9.84 -15.19
CA ALA A 140 11.36 11.09 -14.80
C ALA A 140 12.28 11.66 -15.89
N ILE A 141 13.12 10.82 -16.51
CA ILE A 141 13.99 11.23 -17.63
C ILE A 141 13.14 11.72 -18.81
N THR A 142 12.10 10.94 -19.14
CA THR A 142 11.19 11.24 -20.25
C THR A 142 10.43 12.54 -20.01
N ALA A 143 9.95 12.78 -18.79
CA ALA A 143 9.31 14.03 -18.39
C ALA A 143 10.29 15.22 -18.51
N GLY A 144 11.54 15.05 -18.07
CA GLY A 144 12.58 16.08 -18.22
C GLY A 144 12.85 16.43 -19.69
N ILE A 145 12.98 15.42 -20.55
CA ILE A 145 13.13 15.63 -22.01
C ILE A 145 11.91 16.36 -22.58
N ALA A 146 10.70 15.96 -22.21
CA ALA A 146 9.48 16.59 -22.69
C ALA A 146 9.39 18.07 -22.29
N VAL A 147 9.79 18.41 -21.07
CA VAL A 147 9.88 19.81 -20.59
C VAL A 147 10.89 20.61 -21.41
N ILE A 148 12.05 20.04 -21.72
CA ILE A 148 13.10 20.72 -22.51
C ILE A 148 12.67 20.90 -23.98
N LEU A 149 12.01 19.91 -24.56
CA LEU A 149 11.65 19.89 -25.99
C LEU A 149 10.26 20.48 -26.29
N VAL A 150 9.53 21.00 -25.29
CA VAL A 150 8.18 21.59 -25.43
C VAL A 150 7.23 20.66 -26.19
N LEU A 151 7.32 19.35 -25.93
CA LEU A 151 6.50 18.36 -26.64
C LEU A 151 5.05 18.38 -26.10
N PRO A 152 4.04 18.55 -26.97
CA PRO A 152 2.66 18.78 -26.52
C PRO A 152 1.94 17.50 -26.05
N GLY A 153 1.13 17.67 -25.01
CA GLY A 153 -0.11 16.93 -24.66
C GLY A 153 -0.09 15.39 -24.60
N LEU A 154 -0.02 14.73 -25.76
CA LEU A 154 -0.22 13.29 -25.91
C LEU A 154 0.90 12.45 -25.27
N PHE A 155 2.14 12.95 -25.31
CA PHE A 155 3.27 12.28 -24.70
C PHE A 155 3.19 12.31 -23.16
N LEU A 156 2.73 13.44 -22.59
CA LEU A 156 2.51 13.58 -21.15
C LEU A 156 1.40 12.65 -20.64
N THR A 157 0.39 12.35 -21.47
CA THR A 157 -0.72 11.47 -21.07
C THR A 157 -0.28 10.02 -20.95
N ALA A 158 0.54 9.52 -21.90
CA ALA A 158 1.10 8.18 -21.84
C ALA A 158 2.06 7.99 -20.64
N VAL A 159 2.93 8.98 -20.40
CA VAL A 159 3.84 8.98 -19.24
C VAL A 159 3.05 9.04 -17.92
N GLY A 160 1.98 9.85 -17.87
CA GLY A 160 1.10 9.95 -16.71
C GLY A 160 0.38 8.63 -16.38
N LEU A 161 -0.11 7.92 -17.40
CA LEU A 161 -0.77 6.62 -17.21
C LEU A 161 0.19 5.54 -16.74
N ALA A 162 1.38 5.45 -17.35
CA ALA A 162 2.42 4.50 -16.94
C ALA A 162 2.91 4.79 -15.51
N GLY A 163 3.05 6.06 -15.16
CA GLY A 163 3.32 6.51 -13.79
C GLY A 163 2.22 6.05 -12.82
N ALA A 164 0.95 6.32 -13.12
CA ALA A 164 -0.17 5.95 -12.25
C ALA A 164 -0.23 4.45 -11.94
N ILE A 165 0.03 3.59 -12.95
CA ILE A 165 0.06 2.14 -12.77
C ILE A 165 1.25 1.73 -11.88
N ALA A 166 2.45 2.23 -12.17
CA ALA A 166 3.65 1.90 -11.40
C ALA A 166 3.54 2.37 -9.93
N PHE A 167 3.03 3.59 -9.70
CA PHE A 167 2.80 4.14 -8.37
C PHE A 167 1.69 3.40 -7.60
N GLY A 168 0.66 2.90 -8.29
CA GLY A 168 -0.39 2.09 -7.69
C GLY A 168 0.08 0.70 -7.24
N THR A 169 0.96 0.06 -8.03
CA THR A 169 1.44 -1.29 -7.73
C THR A 169 2.60 -1.33 -6.75
N PHE A 170 3.38 -0.25 -6.65
CA PHE A 170 4.58 -0.20 -5.81
C PHE A 170 4.32 -0.48 -4.30
N PRO A 171 3.32 0.14 -3.63
CA PRO A 171 3.02 -0.13 -2.23
C PRO A 171 2.68 -1.61 -1.96
N ILE A 172 1.98 -2.25 -2.89
CA ILE A 172 1.62 -3.67 -2.82
C ILE A 172 2.88 -4.52 -2.94
N ALA A 173 3.68 -4.24 -3.97
CA ALA A 173 4.87 -5.01 -4.28
C ALA A 173 5.91 -4.98 -3.16
N ILE A 174 6.21 -3.78 -2.64
CA ILE A 174 7.22 -3.64 -1.59
C ILE A 174 6.74 -4.24 -0.26
N HIS A 175 5.45 -4.15 0.05
CA HIS A 175 4.88 -4.81 1.23
C HIS A 175 4.95 -6.32 1.13
N GLN A 176 4.51 -6.89 0.00
CA GLN A 176 4.45 -8.35 -0.18
C GLN A 176 5.86 -8.96 -0.27
N ASP A 177 6.79 -8.28 -0.95
CA ASP A 177 8.19 -8.74 -0.96
C ASP A 177 8.83 -8.59 0.42
N ALA A 178 8.55 -7.52 1.17
CA ALA A 178 9.08 -7.37 2.53
C ALA A 178 8.56 -8.49 3.45
N ALA A 179 7.31 -8.92 3.29
CA ALA A 179 6.78 -10.07 4.03
C ALA A 179 7.48 -11.38 3.66
N TYR A 180 7.79 -11.56 2.37
CA TYR A 180 8.60 -12.69 1.88
C TYR A 180 10.01 -12.67 2.49
N VAL A 181 10.74 -11.55 2.36
CA VAL A 181 12.11 -11.42 2.86
C VAL A 181 12.19 -11.54 4.39
N CYS A 182 11.20 -11.01 5.11
CA CYS A 182 11.14 -11.18 6.57
C CYS A 182 11.03 -12.65 6.99
N THR A 183 10.38 -13.48 6.17
CA THR A 183 10.13 -14.90 6.44
C THR A 183 11.30 -15.78 5.99
N TYR A 184 11.87 -15.50 4.82
CA TYR A 184 12.83 -16.38 4.13
C TYR A 184 14.25 -15.79 3.99
N GLY A 185 14.47 -14.55 4.38
CA GLY A 185 15.77 -13.89 4.30
C GLY A 185 16.65 -14.18 5.50
N ASP A 186 17.96 -14.26 5.24
CA ASP A 186 18.96 -14.48 6.26
C ASP A 186 19.45 -13.13 6.83
N GLY A 187 19.31 -12.97 8.15
CA GLY A 187 19.80 -11.80 8.90
C GLY A 187 18.96 -10.52 8.80
N TRP A 188 18.41 -10.18 7.62
CA TRP A 188 17.60 -8.98 7.46
C TRP A 188 16.10 -9.27 7.54
N ARG A 189 15.44 -8.67 8.55
CA ARG A 189 14.00 -8.85 8.80
C ARG A 189 13.23 -7.53 8.63
N PRO A 190 12.92 -7.11 7.39
CA PRO A 190 12.16 -5.89 7.14
C PRO A 190 10.74 -6.00 7.71
N ASN A 191 10.20 -4.90 8.25
CA ASN A 191 8.80 -4.85 8.66
C ASN A 191 7.92 -4.47 7.45
N PRO A 192 7.01 -5.34 6.97
CA PRO A 192 6.22 -5.09 5.77
C PRO A 192 5.31 -3.86 5.86
N ALA A 193 4.76 -3.59 7.04
CA ALA A 193 3.91 -2.43 7.25
C ALA A 193 4.72 -1.12 7.25
N PHE A 194 5.96 -1.14 7.74
CA PHE A 194 6.86 0.00 7.63
C PHE A 194 7.11 0.37 6.16
N TYR A 195 7.45 -0.61 5.33
CA TYR A 195 7.66 -0.39 3.90
C TYR A 195 6.40 0.07 3.17
N LEU A 196 5.23 -0.46 3.55
CA LEU A 196 3.94 0.04 3.06
C LEU A 196 3.73 1.52 3.42
N GLY A 197 4.00 1.90 4.67
CA GLY A 197 3.91 3.29 5.14
C GLY A 197 4.85 4.23 4.38
N VAL A 198 6.10 3.82 4.18
CA VAL A 198 7.07 4.59 3.40
C VAL A 198 6.61 4.73 1.93
N ALA A 199 6.01 3.67 1.36
CA ALA A 199 5.44 3.74 0.01
C ALA A 199 4.26 4.72 -0.07
N PHE A 200 3.42 4.82 0.96
CA PHE A 200 2.39 5.87 1.05
C PHE A 200 3.01 7.27 1.09
N VAL A 201 4.06 7.49 1.90
CA VAL A 201 4.76 8.78 1.95
C VAL A 201 5.35 9.13 0.58
N SER A 202 5.83 8.14 -0.17
CA SER A 202 6.39 8.38 -1.50
C SER A 202 5.39 8.82 -2.56
N LEU A 203 4.09 8.68 -2.31
CA LEU A 203 3.05 9.29 -3.15
C LEU A 203 3.07 10.83 -3.05
N PHE A 204 3.48 11.36 -1.90
CA PHE A 204 3.56 12.80 -1.65
C PHE A 204 4.98 13.36 -1.81
N VAL A 205 5.99 12.49 -1.71
CA VAL A 205 7.41 12.84 -1.88
C VAL A 205 7.97 11.98 -3.02
N PRO A 206 7.80 12.38 -4.29
CA PRO A 206 8.14 11.54 -5.44
C PRO A 206 9.59 11.00 -5.44
N PRO A 207 10.63 11.77 -5.05
CA PRO A 207 12.00 11.24 -4.97
C PRO A 207 12.18 10.10 -3.97
N LEU A 208 11.28 9.94 -2.99
CA LEU A 208 11.38 8.91 -1.98
C LEU A 208 11.20 7.50 -2.55
N GLN A 209 10.33 7.33 -3.56
CA GLN A 209 10.05 6.03 -4.16
C GLN A 209 11.31 5.38 -4.76
N PRO A 210 12.07 6.02 -5.65
CA PRO A 210 13.28 5.41 -6.21
C PRO A 210 14.37 5.19 -5.17
N ILE A 211 14.53 6.09 -4.19
CA ILE A 211 15.49 5.93 -3.08
C ILE A 211 15.18 4.66 -2.28
N VAL A 212 13.92 4.50 -1.87
CA VAL A 212 13.47 3.38 -1.05
C VAL A 212 13.54 2.08 -1.83
N ALA A 213 13.08 2.08 -3.10
CA ALA A 213 13.14 0.90 -3.95
C ALA A 213 14.59 0.45 -4.19
N GLY A 214 15.50 1.37 -4.50
CA GLY A 214 16.92 1.09 -4.72
C GLY A 214 17.60 0.55 -3.47
N TYR A 215 17.40 1.20 -2.32
CA TYR A 215 17.90 0.71 -1.02
C TYR A 215 17.36 -0.69 -0.71
N TYR A 216 16.05 -0.89 -0.86
CA TYR A 216 15.36 -2.13 -0.55
C TYR A 216 15.87 -3.28 -1.42
N LEU A 217 15.97 -3.11 -2.75
CA LEU A 217 16.46 -4.14 -3.66
C LEU A 217 17.92 -4.51 -3.38
N THR A 218 18.75 -3.53 -3.03
CA THR A 218 20.15 -3.77 -2.64
C THR A 218 20.25 -4.60 -1.36
N ARG A 219 19.47 -4.25 -0.33
CA ARG A 219 19.41 -5.02 0.91
C ARG A 219 18.84 -6.42 0.72
N ARG A 220 17.79 -6.55 -0.09
CA ARG A 220 17.18 -7.84 -0.43
C ARG A 220 18.20 -8.78 -1.08
N ARG A 221 18.96 -8.28 -2.05
CA ARG A 221 20.00 -9.05 -2.72
C ARG A 221 21.01 -9.63 -1.73
N GLN A 222 21.46 -8.82 -0.77
CA GLN A 222 22.37 -9.27 0.29
C GLN A 222 21.74 -10.29 1.25
N ALA A 223 20.42 -10.24 1.46
CA ALA A 223 19.74 -11.10 2.44
C ALA A 223 19.21 -12.42 1.86
N VAL A 224 18.98 -12.51 0.55
CA VAL A 224 18.30 -13.65 -0.09
C VAL A 224 19.15 -14.34 -1.16
N GLN A 225 20.10 -13.65 -1.80
CA GLN A 225 20.90 -14.20 -2.90
C GLN A 225 22.31 -14.66 -2.50
N THR A 226 22.63 -14.70 -1.20
CA THR A 226 23.91 -15.20 -0.68
C THR A 226 23.90 -16.68 -0.33
N VAL A 227 22.89 -17.42 -0.77
CA VAL A 227 22.79 -18.89 -0.66
C VAL A 227 22.86 -19.51 -2.05
#